data_AF-E9FS83-F1
#
_entry.id   AF-E9FS83-F1
#
_cell.length_a   1.000
_cell.length_b   1.000
_cell.length_c   1.000
_cell.angle_alpha   90.00
_cell.angle_beta   90.00
_cell.angle_gamma   90.00
#
_symmetry.space_group_name_H-M   'P 1'
#
loop_
_entity.id
_entity.type
_entity.pdbx_description
1 polymer ?
#
loop_
_entity_poly.entity_id
_entity_poly.type
_entity_poly.pdbx_seq_one_letter_code
_entity_poly.pdbx_strand_id
1 'polypeptide(L)'
;FTQPGNMPDFLERVKRQKISLETASMIDDSRLRGVVRVLNVDFHKSVLVRFTVDEWRTQSDQLATYVPNSCDGLSDRFTFNLAGAQSMQPGQRLIFAICYRVAGQEIWDSNQGRNYVFQCISNSNYLPSIALNNPTVSDAFLPYM
;
A
#
# COMPACT_ATOMS: atom_id res chain seq x y z
N PHE A 1 -9.99 -0.43 3.04
CA PHE A 1 -10.61 -1.77 2.83
C PHE A 1 -10.31 -2.63 4.04
N THR A 2 -11.07 -3.72 4.25
CA THR A 2 -10.79 -4.69 5.32
C THR A 2 -9.62 -5.59 4.90
N GLN A 3 -8.64 -5.79 5.79
CA GLN A 3 -7.48 -6.65 5.54
C GLN A 3 -7.94 -8.11 5.34
N PRO A 4 -7.72 -8.74 4.17
CA PRO A 4 -8.28 -10.07 3.92
C PRO A 4 -7.70 -11.15 4.84
N GLY A 5 -6.46 -11.01 5.29
CA GLY A 5 -5.83 -11.94 6.25
C GLY A 5 -6.52 -12.03 7.61
N ASN A 6 -7.34 -11.03 7.96
CA ASN A 6 -8.13 -11.03 9.20
C ASN A 6 -9.52 -11.66 9.03
N MET A 7 -9.87 -12.12 7.82
CA MET A 7 -11.17 -12.75 7.55
C MET A 7 -11.10 -14.24 7.89
N PRO A 8 -12.17 -14.82 8.48
CA PRO A 8 -12.18 -16.23 8.89
C PRO A 8 -12.07 -17.20 7.70
N ASP A 9 -12.50 -16.79 6.50
CA ASP A 9 -12.46 -17.57 5.27
C ASP A 9 -11.19 -17.33 4.44
N PHE A 10 -10.18 -16.65 4.98
CA PHE A 10 -9.00 -16.22 4.23
C PHE A 10 -8.28 -17.37 3.52
N LEU A 11 -8.02 -18.48 4.21
CA LEU A 11 -7.33 -19.63 3.60
C LEU A 11 -8.18 -20.29 2.51
N GLU A 12 -9.50 -20.36 2.69
CA GLU A 12 -10.42 -20.87 1.67
C GLU A 12 -10.48 -19.94 0.45
N ARG A 13 -10.39 -18.62 0.67
CA ARG A 13 -10.22 -17.64 -0.40
C ARG A 13 -8.92 -17.89 -1.16
N VAL A 14 -7.79 -18.08 -0.49
CA VAL A 14 -6.50 -18.39 -1.15
C VAL A 14 -6.59 -19.69 -1.95
N LYS A 15 -7.19 -20.76 -1.41
CA LYS A 15 -7.39 -22.01 -2.15
C LYS A 15 -8.22 -21.82 -3.41
N ARG A 16 -9.34 -21.09 -3.30
CA ARG A 16 -10.27 -20.85 -4.42
C ARG A 16 -9.69 -19.92 -5.49
N GLN A 17 -9.05 -18.84 -5.08
CA GLN A 17 -8.57 -17.78 -5.98
C GLN A 17 -7.10 -17.95 -6.38
N LYS A 18 -6.37 -18.88 -5.76
CA LYS A 18 -4.92 -19.13 -5.89
C LYS A 18 -4.02 -17.99 -5.44
N ILE A 19 -4.56 -16.79 -5.24
CA ILE A 19 -3.87 -15.60 -4.74
C ILE A 19 -4.84 -14.77 -3.91
N SER A 20 -4.36 -14.19 -2.82
CA SER A 20 -5.06 -13.12 -2.10
C SER A 20 -4.05 -12.19 -1.42
N LEU A 21 -4.37 -10.90 -1.36
CA LEU A 21 -3.67 -10.01 -0.42
C LEU A 21 -3.90 -10.52 1.01
N GLU A 22 -2.85 -10.71 1.80
CA GLU A 22 -2.94 -11.05 3.23
C GLU A 22 -3.07 -9.75 4.04
N THR A 23 -2.11 -8.84 3.87
CA THR A 23 -2.11 -7.53 4.52
C THR A 23 -1.53 -6.46 3.60
N ALA A 24 -1.94 -5.21 3.81
CA ALA A 24 -1.21 -4.05 3.33
C ALA A 24 -1.33 -2.88 4.30
N SER A 25 -0.22 -2.20 4.56
CA SER A 25 -0.13 -1.08 5.50
C SER A 25 0.99 -0.13 5.10
N MET A 26 0.81 1.16 5.40
CA MET A 26 1.88 2.13 5.30
C MET A 26 2.95 1.81 6.35
N ILE A 27 4.23 1.69 5.95
CA ILE A 27 5.34 1.57 6.91
C ILE A 27 5.79 2.96 7.38
N ASP A 28 5.71 3.92 6.47
CA ASP A 28 6.03 5.34 6.67
C ASP A 28 5.04 6.17 5.83
N ASP A 29 5.14 7.49 5.85
CA ASP A 29 4.21 8.39 5.14
C ASP A 29 4.18 8.19 3.62
N SER A 30 5.09 7.39 3.08
CA SER A 30 5.42 7.39 1.66
C SER A 30 5.58 6.00 1.03
N ARG A 31 5.54 4.95 1.85
CA ARG A 31 5.77 3.57 1.43
C ARG A 31 4.70 2.64 1.93
N LEU A 32 3.98 2.05 0.97
CA LEU A 32 3.03 0.98 1.23
C LEU A 32 3.76 -0.36 1.17
N ARG A 33 3.64 -1.17 2.23
CA ARG A 33 4.04 -2.57 2.21
C ARG A 33 2.84 -3.46 2.20
N GLY A 34 2.93 -4.55 1.43
CA GLY A 34 1.96 -5.62 1.52
C GLY A 34 2.60 -6.99 1.61
N VAL A 35 1.78 -7.93 2.07
CA VAL A 35 2.03 -9.37 2.08
C VAL A 35 0.94 -10.01 1.24
N VAL A 36 1.34 -10.81 0.27
CA VAL A 36 0.47 -11.57 -0.62
C VAL A 36 0.65 -13.04 -0.30
N ARG A 37 -0.46 -13.78 -0.27
CA ARG A 37 -0.45 -15.23 -0.16
C ARG A 37 -0.83 -15.86 -1.49
N VAL A 38 -0.06 -16.84 -1.93
CA VAL A 38 -0.33 -17.60 -3.15
C VAL A 38 -0.41 -19.09 -2.84
N LEU A 39 -1.29 -19.80 -3.54
CA LEU A 39 -1.36 -21.25 -3.48
C LEU A 39 -0.11 -21.84 -4.13
N ASN A 40 0.53 -22.79 -3.45
CA ASN A 40 1.74 -23.46 -3.93
C ASN A 40 1.40 -24.48 -5.03
N VAL A 41 1.26 -23.99 -6.27
CA VAL A 41 0.91 -24.80 -7.45
C VAL A 41 2.16 -25.34 -8.16
N ASP A 42 3.20 -24.52 -8.28
CA ASP A 42 4.48 -24.85 -8.90
C ASP A 42 5.62 -24.13 -8.16
N PHE A 43 6.84 -24.62 -8.28
CA PHE A 43 8.02 -23.96 -7.72
C PHE A 43 8.35 -22.66 -8.45
N HIS A 44 8.27 -22.65 -9.78
CA HIS A 44 8.53 -21.48 -10.61
C HIS A 44 7.31 -20.57 -10.65
N LYS A 45 7.32 -19.58 -9.77
CA LYS A 45 6.22 -18.65 -9.63
C LYS A 45 6.69 -17.23 -9.34
N SER A 46 5.93 -16.25 -9.79
CA SER A 46 6.22 -14.84 -9.55
C SER A 46 4.95 -14.09 -9.19
N VAL A 47 5.10 -13.06 -8.36
CA VAL A 47 4.01 -12.17 -7.96
C VAL A 47 4.37 -10.75 -8.38
N LEU A 48 3.44 -10.11 -9.08
CA LEU A 48 3.55 -8.74 -9.54
C LEU A 48 2.45 -7.90 -8.88
N VAL A 49 2.77 -6.68 -8.50
CA VAL A 49 1.80 -5.70 -8.05
C VAL A 49 1.73 -4.59 -9.08
N ARG A 50 0.55 -4.45 -9.69
CA ARG A 50 0.26 -3.39 -10.63
C ARG A 50 -0.49 -2.28 -9.92
N PHE A 51 0.02 -1.06 -9.99
CA PHE A 51 -0.55 0.07 -9.27
C PHE A 51 -0.59 1.34 -10.11
N THR A 52 -1.47 2.25 -9.70
CA THR A 52 -1.68 3.58 -10.30
C THR A 52 -1.93 4.60 -9.19
N VAL A 53 -1.61 5.86 -9.46
CA VAL A 53 -1.96 7.02 -8.61
C VAL A 53 -2.84 8.04 -9.34
N ASP A 54 -3.29 7.72 -10.55
CA ASP A 54 -3.96 8.63 -11.48
C ASP A 54 -5.17 7.97 -12.17
N GLU A 55 -5.89 7.11 -11.44
CA GLU A 55 -7.13 6.47 -11.91
C GLU A 55 -6.91 5.59 -13.16
N TRP A 56 -5.83 4.82 -13.18
CA TRP A 56 -5.45 3.90 -14.26
C TRP A 56 -5.09 4.58 -15.59
N ARG A 57 -4.85 5.90 -15.60
CA ARG A 57 -4.29 6.58 -16.77
C ARG A 57 -2.85 6.13 -17.03
N THR A 58 -2.08 5.97 -15.97
CA THR A 58 -0.77 5.32 -15.99
C THR A 58 -0.78 4.14 -15.02
N GLN A 59 0.07 3.15 -15.32
CA GLN A 59 0.24 1.95 -14.50
C GLN A 59 1.72 1.63 -14.37
N SER A 60 2.10 1.22 -13.17
CA SER A 60 3.45 0.78 -12.83
C SER A 60 3.38 -0.60 -12.22
N ASP A 61 4.37 -1.42 -12.54
CA ASP A 61 4.45 -2.81 -12.09
C ASP A 61 5.65 -2.99 -11.17
N GLN A 62 5.42 -3.59 -9.99
CA GLN A 62 6.44 -3.90 -8.99
C GLN A 62 6.46 -5.40 -8.74
N LEU A 63 7.63 -6.03 -8.91
CA LEU A 63 7.81 -7.43 -8.50
C LEU A 63 7.80 -7.54 -6.98
N ALA A 64 7.08 -8.54 -6.47
CA ALA A 64 7.10 -8.93 -5.08
C ALA A 64 8.19 -10.00 -4.85
N THR A 65 8.77 -9.98 -3.66
CA THR A 65 9.85 -10.88 -3.26
C THR A 65 9.29 -12.01 -2.41
N TYR A 66 9.69 -13.25 -2.68
CA TYR A 66 9.35 -14.40 -1.84
C TYR A 66 9.86 -14.19 -0.41
N VAL A 67 9.03 -14.55 0.58
CA VAL A 67 9.40 -14.53 1.99
C VAL A 67 10.03 -15.89 2.33
N PRO A 68 11.32 -15.95 2.71
CA PRO A 68 11.98 -17.21 3.03
C PRO A 68 11.26 -17.99 4.13
N ASN A 69 11.22 -19.32 4.01
CA ASN A 69 10.57 -20.24 4.96
C ASN A 69 9.09 -19.94 5.22
N SER A 70 8.40 -19.27 4.30
CA SER A 70 6.97 -18.94 4.45
C SER A 70 6.03 -20.04 3.97
N CYS A 71 6.56 -21.00 3.19
CA CYS A 71 5.84 -22.15 2.69
C CYS A 71 5.32 -23.02 3.85
N ASP A 72 4.01 -23.16 3.96
CA ASP A 72 3.34 -23.99 4.98
C ASP A 72 2.82 -25.33 4.41
N GLY A 73 3.34 -25.71 3.25
CA GLY A 73 2.89 -26.86 2.46
C GLY A 73 1.73 -26.54 1.51
N LEU A 74 0.86 -25.60 1.86
CA LEU A 74 -0.28 -25.22 1.02
C LEU A 74 -0.03 -23.92 0.24
N SER A 75 0.66 -22.96 0.83
CA SER A 75 0.80 -21.61 0.32
C SER A 75 2.16 -21.00 0.61
N ASP A 76 2.53 -20.03 -0.20
CA ASP A 76 3.73 -19.21 -0.05
C ASP A 76 3.36 -17.76 0.23
N ARG A 77 4.25 -17.01 0.89
CA ARG A 77 4.11 -15.56 1.06
C ARG A 77 5.11 -14.79 0.20
N PHE A 78 4.63 -13.69 -0.37
CA PHE A 78 5.40 -12.71 -1.09
C PHE A 78 5.19 -11.33 -0.47
N THR A 79 6.20 -10.46 -0.51
CA THR A 79 6.09 -9.09 0.00
C THR A 79 6.50 -8.09 -1.06
N PHE A 80 5.82 -6.95 -1.08
CA PHE A 80 6.10 -5.84 -1.99
C PHE A 80 6.18 -4.53 -1.22
N ASN A 81 6.89 -3.56 -1.80
CA ASN A 81 6.96 -2.20 -1.28
C ASN A 81 6.70 -1.23 -2.44
N LEU A 82 5.66 -0.40 -2.34
CA LEU A 82 5.36 0.64 -3.31
C LEU A 82 5.82 1.98 -2.76
N ALA A 83 6.78 2.62 -3.43
CA ALA A 83 7.26 3.96 -3.09
C ALA A 83 6.41 5.09 -3.73
N GLY A 84 5.37 4.73 -4.49
CA GLY A 84 4.55 5.68 -5.25
C GLY A 84 3.71 6.65 -4.41
N ALA A 85 3.68 6.49 -3.08
CA ALA A 85 2.97 7.43 -2.20
C ALA A 85 3.77 8.71 -1.89
N GLN A 86 5.08 8.76 -2.18
CA GLN A 86 5.92 9.94 -1.95
C GLN A 86 5.44 11.21 -2.66
N SER A 87 4.87 11.08 -3.86
CA SER A 87 4.45 12.21 -4.68
C SER A 87 2.94 12.48 -4.61
N MET A 88 2.21 11.75 -3.76
CA MET A 88 0.76 11.86 -3.69
C MET A 88 0.33 13.13 -2.97
N GLN A 89 -0.58 13.87 -3.59
CA GLN A 89 -1.27 15.00 -2.98
C GLN A 89 -2.46 14.53 -2.16
N PRO A 90 -2.86 15.28 -1.10
CA PRO A 90 -4.11 15.02 -0.40
C PRO A 90 -5.29 14.87 -1.37
N GLY A 91 -6.09 13.82 -1.16
CA GLY A 91 -7.21 13.45 -2.02
C GLY A 91 -6.86 12.44 -3.12
N GLN A 92 -5.59 12.29 -3.49
CA GLN A 92 -5.18 11.27 -4.47
C GLN A 92 -5.29 9.85 -3.90
N ARG A 93 -5.43 8.87 -4.80
CA ARG A 93 -5.64 7.46 -4.47
C ARG A 93 -4.57 6.59 -5.10
N LEU A 94 -3.92 5.76 -4.30
CA LEU A 94 -3.11 4.66 -4.76
C LEU A 94 -4.03 3.45 -4.91
N ILE A 95 -4.17 2.98 -6.15
CA ILE A 95 -5.01 1.83 -6.49
C ILE A 95 -4.09 0.73 -6.98
N PHE A 96 -4.29 -0.49 -6.50
CA PHE A 96 -3.49 -1.63 -6.96
C PHE A 96 -4.28 -2.93 -7.08
N ALA A 97 -3.75 -3.82 -7.91
CA ALA A 97 -4.14 -5.21 -8.08
C ALA A 97 -2.89 -6.09 -8.08
N ILE A 98 -3.04 -7.35 -7.70
CA ILE A 98 -1.93 -8.31 -7.61
C ILE A 98 -2.11 -9.41 -8.65
N CYS A 99 -1.02 -9.79 -9.30
CA CYS A 99 -0.98 -10.84 -10.33
C CYS A 99 -0.04 -11.95 -9.88
N TYR A 100 -0.55 -13.18 -9.93
CA TYR A 100 0.19 -14.40 -9.71
C TYR A 100 0.45 -15.09 -11.03
N ARG A 101 1.73 -15.24 -11.39
CA ARG A 101 2.16 -16.00 -12.57
C ARG A 101 2.74 -17.34 -12.14
N VAL A 102 2.12 -18.43 -12.58
CA VAL A 102 2.53 -19.79 -12.22
C VAL A 102 2.09 -20.77 -13.32
N ALA A 103 2.93 -21.75 -13.66
CA ALA A 103 2.61 -22.79 -14.65
C ALA A 103 1.99 -22.26 -15.96
N GLY A 104 2.53 -21.15 -16.49
CA GLY A 104 2.04 -20.50 -17.71
C GLY A 104 0.71 -19.74 -17.60
N GLN A 105 0.13 -19.62 -16.41
CA GLN A 105 -1.11 -18.88 -16.16
C GLN A 105 -0.83 -17.54 -15.49
N GLU A 106 -1.68 -16.54 -15.78
CA GLU A 106 -1.75 -15.29 -15.02
C GLU A 106 -3.08 -15.23 -14.27
N ILE A 107 -3.02 -15.04 -12.96
CA ILE A 107 -4.20 -15.00 -12.09
C ILE A 107 -4.19 -13.68 -11.34
N TRP A 108 -5.28 -12.92 -11.47
CA TRP A 108 -5.38 -11.58 -10.89
C TRP A 108 -6.30 -11.55 -9.67
N ASP A 109 -5.86 -10.90 -8.60
CA ASP A 109 -6.71 -10.48 -7.48
C ASP A 109 -6.82 -8.95 -7.47
N SER A 110 -7.99 -8.49 -7.89
CA SER A 110 -8.43 -7.09 -7.88
C SER A 110 -9.48 -6.84 -6.80
N ASN A 111 -9.46 -7.60 -5.70
CA ASN A 111 -10.45 -7.49 -4.63
C ASN A 111 -11.90 -7.63 -5.14
N GLN A 112 -12.14 -8.63 -5.99
CA GLN A 112 -13.44 -8.86 -6.65
C GLN A 112 -13.91 -7.66 -7.50
N GLY A 113 -12.99 -7.01 -8.21
CA GLY A 113 -13.29 -5.84 -9.06
C GLY A 113 -13.38 -4.50 -8.32
N ARG A 114 -13.21 -4.48 -7.00
CA ARG A 114 -13.20 -3.23 -6.20
C ARG A 114 -11.83 -2.56 -6.13
N ASN A 115 -10.78 -3.29 -6.51
CA ASN A 115 -9.37 -2.97 -6.30
C ASN A 115 -9.01 -2.74 -4.82
N TYR A 116 -7.71 -2.67 -4.55
CA TYR A 116 -7.20 -2.21 -3.26
C TYR A 116 -6.88 -0.72 -3.37
N VAL A 117 -7.38 0.08 -2.42
CA VAL A 117 -7.29 1.54 -2.47
C VAL A 117 -6.75 2.08 -1.16
N PHE A 118 -5.68 2.87 -1.25
CA PHE A 118 -5.19 3.77 -0.21
C PHE A 118 -5.42 5.22 -0.65
N GLN A 119 -5.93 6.06 0.25
CA GLN A 119 -6.16 7.48 -0.04
C GLN A 119 -5.17 8.32 0.77
N CYS A 120 -4.52 9.26 0.10
CA CYS A 120 -3.73 10.28 0.77
C CYS A 120 -4.69 11.26 1.45
N ILE A 121 -4.56 11.43 2.76
CA ILE A 121 -5.35 12.38 3.54
C ILE A 121 -4.47 13.53 4.00
N SER A 122 -4.95 14.76 3.87
CA SER A 122 -4.30 15.91 4.50
C SER A 122 -4.50 15.80 6.01
N ASN A 123 -3.42 15.75 6.77
CA ASN A 123 -3.51 15.95 8.21
C ASN A 123 -3.74 17.44 8.50
N SER A 124 -4.98 17.91 8.40
CA SER A 124 -5.37 19.27 8.83
C SER A 124 -5.17 19.53 10.33
N ASN A 125 -4.74 18.52 11.10
CA ASN A 125 -4.45 18.61 12.54
C ASN A 125 -2.94 18.60 12.87
N TYR A 126 -2.03 18.56 11.89
CA TYR A 126 -0.61 18.81 12.13
C TYR A 126 -0.33 20.31 12.02
N LEU A 127 -0.58 21.06 13.11
CA LEU A 127 0.10 22.33 13.31
C LEU A 127 1.55 21.99 13.69
N PRO A 128 2.58 22.38 12.91
CA PRO A 128 3.95 22.33 13.42
C PRO A 128 3.98 23.20 14.68
N SER A 129 4.39 22.61 15.81
CA SER A 129 4.35 23.19 17.16
C SER A 129 5.27 24.41 17.38
N ILE A 130 5.65 25.14 16.33
CA ILE A 130 6.67 26.21 16.38
C ILE A 130 6.14 27.58 15.90
N ALA A 131 4.88 27.71 15.45
CA ALA A 131 4.33 29.00 15.02
C ALA A 131 3.62 29.82 16.12
N LEU A 132 3.91 29.58 17.40
CA LEU A 132 3.44 30.42 18.52
C LEU A 132 4.63 30.80 19.40
N ASN A 133 5.53 31.63 18.89
CA ASN A 133 6.36 32.52 19.70
C ASN A 133 6.86 33.66 18.81
N ASN A 134 6.00 34.66 18.61
CA ASN A 134 6.46 35.99 18.25
C ASN A 134 5.51 36.99 18.92
N PRO A 135 5.82 37.51 20.12
CA PRO A 135 5.21 38.75 20.54
C PRO A 135 5.72 39.86 19.62
N THR A 136 4.75 40.48 18.97
CA THR A 136 4.83 41.68 18.15
C THR A 136 5.73 42.75 18.77
N VAL A 137 6.58 43.31 17.92
CA VAL A 137 7.23 44.62 18.11
C VAL A 137 6.14 45.65 18.45
N SER A 138 6.19 46.24 19.64
CA SER A 138 5.48 47.47 19.94
C SER A 138 6.41 48.43 20.70
N ASP A 139 6.77 49.50 19.99
CA ASP A 139 7.06 50.84 20.45
C ASP A 139 8.20 51.08 21.45
N ALA A 140 9.32 51.57 20.91
CA ALA A 140 10.19 52.52 21.61
C ALA A 140 10.94 53.42 20.63
N PHE A 141 10.29 54.49 20.16
CA PHE A 141 10.88 55.80 19.80
C PHE A 141 9.72 56.80 19.89
N LEU A 142 9.76 57.88 20.69
CA LEU A 142 10.70 58.99 20.57
C LEU A 142 10.91 59.79 21.90
N PRO A 143 12.01 60.58 21.96
CA PRO A 143 12.38 61.48 23.07
C PRO A 143 11.86 62.94 22.94
N TYR A 144 12.08 63.73 24.00
CA TYR A 144 11.94 65.20 24.17
C TYR A 144 10.53 65.81 24.30
N MET A 145 10.14 66.21 25.52
CA MET A 145 10.19 67.58 26.08
C MET A 145 9.80 67.54 27.56
#